data_AF-A0AAD6PY81-F1
#
_entry.id   AF-A0AAD6PY81-F1
#
_cell.length_a   1.000
_cell.length_b   1.000
_cell.length_c   1.000
_cell.angle_alpha   90.00
_cell.angle_beta   90.00
_cell.angle_gamma   90.00
#
_symmetry.space_group_name_H-M   'P 1'
#
loop_
_entity.id
_entity.type
_entity.pdbx_description
1 polymer ?
#
loop_
_entity_poly.entity_id
_entity_poly.type
_entity_poly.pdbx_seq_one_letter_code
_entity_poly.pdbx_strand_id
1 'polypeptide(L)' 'MQITELKLSVDSLEKERDFYFAKLRDIEILCQSPGIENLPVVAAMKRILYSTDDDQREREG' A
#
# COMPACT_ATOMS: atom_id res chain seq x y z
N MET A 1 5.17 3.29 33.01
CA MET A 1 5.60 4.26 31.98
C MET A 1 5.85 3.56 30.65
N GLN A 2 6.75 2.58 30.57
CA GLN A 2 7.07 1.83 29.33
C GLN A 2 5.86 1.24 28.59
N ILE A 3 4.93 0.55 29.28
CA ILE A 3 3.74 -0.04 28.64
C ILE A 3 2.86 1.02 27.94
N THR A 4 2.79 2.24 28.49
CA THR A 4 2.03 3.34 27.90
C THR A 4 2.72 3.89 26.65
N GLU A 5 4.05 4.01 26.67
CA GLU A 5 4.85 4.46 25.52
C GLU A 5 4.80 3.46 24.36
N LEU A 6 4.88 2.16 24.67
CA LEU A 6 4.71 1.10 23.67
C LEU A 6 3.32 1.14 23.04
N LYS A 7 2.25 1.34 23.84
CA LYS A 7 0.88 1.49 23.32
C LYS A 7 0.74 2.69 22.38
N LEU A 8 1.25 3.85 22.78
CA LEU A 8 1.22 5.05 21.92
C LEU A 8 1.98 4.85 20.60
N SER A 9 3.09 4.10 20.63
CA SER A 9 3.87 3.77 19.45
C SER A 9 3.09 2.84 18.51
N VAL A 10 2.43 1.82 19.05
CA VAL A 10 1.54 0.94 18.28
C VAL A 10 0.41 1.72 17.65
N ASP A 11 -0.29 2.57 18.42
CA ASP A 11 -1.40 3.39 17.92
C ASP A 11 -0.94 4.32 16.77
N SER A 12 0.29 4.84 16.84
CA SER A 12 0.87 5.66 15.76
C SER A 12 1.13 4.83 14.50
N LEU A 13 1.72 3.65 14.66
CA LEU A 13 2.02 2.74 13.55
C LEU A 13 0.74 2.23 12.87
N GLU A 14 -0.31 1.95 13.64
CA GLU A 14 -1.61 1.56 13.09
C GLU A 14 -2.23 2.68 12.25
N LYS A 15 -2.17 3.93 12.72
CA LYS A 15 -2.63 5.09 11.94
C LYS A 15 -1.84 5.28 10.65
N GLU A 16 -0.52 5.13 10.70
CA GLU A 16 0.32 5.22 9.50
C GLU A 16 0.01 4.10 8.51
N ARG A 17 -0.10 2.86 8.98
CA ARG A 17 -0.52 1.71 8.16
C ARG A 17 -1.85 1.99 7.48
N ASP A 18 -2.86 2.42 8.23
CA ASP A 18 -4.20 2.68 7.71
C ASP A 18 -4.19 3.85 6.71
N PHE A 19 -3.40 4.89 6.95
CA PHE A 19 -3.23 6.01 6.04
C PHE A 19 -2.61 5.59 4.71
N TYR A 20 -1.55 4.78 4.72
CA TYR A 20 -0.94 4.26 3.49
C TYR A 20 -1.87 3.29 2.76
N PHE A 21 -2.56 2.42 3.50
CA PHE A 21 -3.53 1.48 2.92
C PHE A 21 -4.69 2.22 2.22
N ALA A 22 -5.25 3.25 2.85
CA ALA A 22 -6.30 4.07 2.25
C ALA A 22 -5.85 4.72 0.94
N LYS A 23 -4.62 5.25 0.88
CA LYS A 23 -4.06 5.81 -0.36
C LYS A 23 -3.91 4.77 -1.46
N LEU A 24 -3.39 3.58 -1.14
CA LEU A 24 -3.24 2.49 -2.11
C LEU A 24 -4.61 2.06 -2.64
N ARG A 25 -5.63 2.03 -1.76
CA ARG A 25 -7.01 1.72 -2.15
C ARG A 25 -7.61 2.77 -3.08
N ASP A 26 -7.41 4.05 -2.80
CA ASP A 26 -7.88 5.14 -3.67
C ASP A 26 -7.23 5.04 -5.07
N ILE A 27 -5.92 4.75 -5.12
CA ILE A 27 -5.19 4.54 -6.37
C ILE A 27 -5.72 3.32 -7.12
N GLU A 28 -6.03 2.22 -6.42
CA GLU A 28 -6.61 1.02 -7.02
C GLU A 28 -7.97 1.32 -7.67
N ILE A 29 -8.84 2.06 -6.97
CA ILE A 29 -10.14 2.48 -7.50
C ILE A 29 -9.96 3.33 -8.76
N LEU A 30 -8.99 4.26 -8.75
CA LEU A 30 -8.67 5.05 -9.94
C LEU A 30 -8.24 4.16 -11.11
N CYS A 31 -7.39 3.15 -10.86
CA CYS A 31 -6.92 2.20 -11.87
C CYS A 31 -8.02 1.30 -12.47
N GLN A 32 -9.21 1.27 -11.86
CA GLN A 32 -10.40 0.55 -12.34
C GLN A 32 -11.36 1.47 -13.12
N SER A 33 -11.00 2.75 -13.31
CA SER A 33 -11.84 3.70 -14.01
C SER A 33 -11.88 3.42 -15.53
N PRO A 34 -13.08 3.39 -16.14
CA PRO A 34 -13.22 3.18 -17.58
C PRO A 34 -12.42 4.20 -18.39
N GLY A 35 -11.76 3.73 -19.46
CA GLY A 35 -10.99 4.59 -20.36
C GLY A 35 -9.51 4.74 -19.99
N ILE A 36 -9.11 4.48 -18.74
CA ILE A 36 -7.69 4.47 -18.34
C ILE A 36 -7.17 3.08 -17.94
N GLU A 37 -8.06 2.14 -17.66
CA GLU A 37 -7.76 0.79 -17.17
C GLU A 37 -6.76 -0.01 -18.02
N ASN A 38 -6.70 0.27 -19.33
CA ASN A 38 -5.85 -0.40 -20.33
C ASN A 38 -4.55 0.36 -20.63
N LEU A 39 -4.30 1.49 -19.98
CA LEU A 39 -3.07 2.24 -20.19
C LEU A 39 -1.86 1.46 -19.63
N PRO A 40 -0.70 1.44 -20.31
CA PRO A 40 0.50 0.77 -19.83
C PRO A 40 0.93 1.21 -18.42
N VAL A 41 0.75 2.49 -18.09
CA VAL A 41 1.02 3.02 -16.75
C VAL A 41 0.12 2.41 -15.69
N VAL A 42 -1.17 2.18 -15.98
CA VAL A 42 -2.11 1.55 -15.05
C VAL A 42 -1.75 0.08 -14.84
N ALA A 43 -1.29 -0.61 -15.88
CA ALA A 43 -0.77 -1.97 -15.74
C ALA A 43 0.47 -2.02 -14.82
N ALA A 44 1.39 -1.05 -14.94
CA ALA A 44 2.54 -0.94 -14.05
C ALA A 44 2.14 -0.64 -12.59
N MET A 45 1.16 0.25 -12.38
CA MET A 45 0.63 0.54 -11.05
C MET A 45 -0.04 -0.68 -10.41
N LYS A 46 -0.84 -1.44 -11.16
CA LYS A 46 -1.45 -2.70 -10.69
C LYS A 46 -0.40 -3.73 -10.27
N ARG A 47 0.74 -3.82 -10.98
CA ARG A 47 1.85 -4.70 -10.58
C ARG A 47 2.48 -4.30 -9.24
N ILE A 48 2.46 -3.01 -8.89
CA ILE A 48 2.93 -2.52 -7.59
C ILE A 48 1.85 -2.78 -6.52
N LEU A 49 0.58 -2.50 -6.81
CA LEU A 49 -0.53 -2.68 -5.86
C LEU A 49 -0.75 -4.15 -5.47
N TYR A 50 -0.50 -5.07 -6.40
CA TYR A 50 -0.72 -6.51 -6.21
C TYR A 50 0.57 -7.30 -5.98
N SER A 51 1.72 -6.63 -5.80
CA SER A 51 2.94 -7.35 -5.44
C SER A 51 2.82 -7.95 -4.04
N THR A 52 3.37 -9.13 -3.88
CA THR A 52 3.47 -9.84 -2.60
C THR A 52 4.82 -9.59 -1.94
N ASP A 53 4.94 -9.93 -0.65
CA ASP A 53 6.21 -9.86 0.09
C ASP A 53 7.32 -10.70 -0.60
N ASP A 54 6.95 -11.80 -1.25
CA ASP A 54 7.89 -12.65 -1.99
C ASP A 54 8.43 -11.91 -3.24
N ASP A 55 7.56 -11.20 -3.97
CA ASP A 55 7.96 -10.38 -5.12
C ASP A 55 8.90 -9.23 -4.73
N GLN A 56 8.79 -8.70 -3.51
CA GLN A 56 9.69 -7.67 -2.99
C GLN A 56 11.06 -8.25 -2.63
N ARG A 57 11.09 -9.39 -1.94
CA ARG A 57 12.35 -10.04 -1.52
C ARG A 57 13.20 -10.48 -2.71
N GLU A 58 12.59 -10.93 -3.80
CA GLU A 58 13.31 -11.31 -5.02
C GLU A 58 13.91 -10.12 -5.79
N ARG A 59 13.37 -8.90 -5.60
CA ARG A 59 13.91 -7.67 -6.23
C ARG A 59 15.04 -7.03 -5.44
N GLU A 60 15.14 -7.34 -4.15
CA GLU A 60 16.14 -6.79 -3.23
C GLU A 60 17.37 -7.71 -3.06
N GLY A 61 17.28 -8.97 -3.51
CA GLY A 61 18.40 -9.93 -3.56
C GLY A 61 19.21 -9.87 -4.84
#